data_AF-A0A6N8X5X6-F1
#
_entry.id   AF-A0A6N8X5X6-F1
#
_cell.length_a   1.000
_cell.length_b   1.000
_cell.length_c   1.000
_cell.angle_alpha   90.00
_cell.angle_beta   90.00
_cell.angle_gamma   90.00
#
_symmetry.space_group_name_H-M   'P 1'
#
loop_
_entity.id
_entity.type
_entity.pdbx_description
1 polymer ?
#
loop_
_entity_poly.entity_id
_entity_poly.type
_entity_poly.pdbx_seq_one_letter_code
_entity_poly.pdbx_strand_id
1 'polypeptide(L)' 'MGASDWLRSIWQDRAAFANRSALILWGLKDIAFRRKKLERWKSPPRDADVSQFEGSGRSLAEEVPGRVVEALRSS' A
#
# COMPACT_ATOMS: atom_id res chain seq x y z
N MET A 1 24.10 15.14 -3.32
CA MET A 1 22.97 16.04 -3.02
C MET A 1 21.70 15.26 -3.29
N GLY A 2 20.86 15.06 -2.27
CA GLY A 2 19.78 14.08 -2.29
C GLY A 2 18.41 14.73 -2.34
N ALA A 3 17.45 14.07 -3.01
CA ALA A 3 16.05 14.48 -3.08
C ALA A 3 15.30 14.31 -1.74
N SER A 4 15.99 14.30 -0.61
CA SER A 4 15.46 13.97 0.72
C SER A 4 14.44 14.98 1.21
N ASP A 5 14.68 16.28 0.99
CA ASP A 5 13.77 17.34 1.43
C ASP A 5 12.50 17.39 0.59
N TRP A 6 12.64 17.22 -0.73
CA TRP A 6 11.51 17.06 -1.64
C TRP A 6 10.69 15.79 -1.34
N LEU A 7 11.35 14.66 -1.09
CA LEU A 7 10.65 13.44 -0.69
C LEU A 7 9.92 13.65 0.66
N ARG A 8 10.54 14.37 1.60
CA ARG A 8 9.93 14.69 2.89
C ARG A 8 8.68 15.55 2.73
N SER A 9 8.70 16.57 1.88
CA SER A 9 7.52 17.43 1.67
C SER A 9 6.33 16.63 1.13
N ILE A 10 6.55 15.75 0.15
CA ILE A 10 5.50 14.86 -0.36
C ILE A 10 4.93 13.97 0.75
N TRP A 11 5.78 13.43 1.63
CA TRP A 11 5.32 12.60 2.74
C TRP A 11 4.54 13.37 3.81
N GLN A 12 4.73 14.68 3.94
CA GLN A 12 3.99 15.52 4.88
C GLN A 12 2.53 15.71 4.44
N ASP A 13 2.27 15.77 3.14
CA ASP A 13 0.92 15.95 2.59
C ASP A 13 0.01 14.72 2.68
N ARG A 14 0.53 13.57 3.14
CA ARG A 14 -0.27 12.34 3.24
C ARG A 14 -1.51 12.46 4.14
N ALA A 15 -1.53 13.44 5.06
CA ALA A 15 -2.69 13.74 5.88
C ALA A 15 -3.92 14.13 5.04
N ALA A 16 -3.72 14.60 3.81
CA ALA A 16 -4.80 14.86 2.86
C ALA A 16 -5.63 13.61 2.52
N PHE A 17 -5.05 12.41 2.69
CA PHE A 17 -5.75 11.14 2.48
C PHE A 17 -6.54 10.67 3.71
N ALA A 18 -6.47 11.36 4.84
CA ALA A 18 -7.04 10.87 6.09
C ALA A 18 -8.55 10.61 6.03
N ASN A 19 -9.29 11.44 5.29
CA ASN A 19 -10.74 11.31 5.14
C ASN A 19 -11.16 10.53 3.87
N ARG A 20 -10.24 9.79 3.26
CA ARG A 20 -10.53 8.95 2.09
C ARG A 20 -10.52 7.49 2.52
N SER A 21 -11.52 6.72 2.09
CA SER A 21 -11.43 5.26 2.13
C SER A 21 -10.38 4.80 1.13
N ALA A 22 -9.59 3.81 1.53
CA ALA A 22 -8.51 3.28 0.70
C ALA A 22 -8.50 1.75 0.74
N LEU A 23 -8.38 1.12 -0.43
CA LEU A 23 -8.03 -0.29 -0.56
C LEU A 23 -6.53 -0.42 -0.81
N ILE A 24 -5.84 -1.20 0.02
CA ILE A 24 -4.41 -1.47 -0.09
C ILE A 24 -4.21 -2.97 -0.34
N LEU A 25 -3.74 -3.30 -1.55
CA LEU A 25 -3.32 -4.65 -1.91
C LEU A 25 -1.79 -4.76 -1.73
N TRP A 26 -1.33 -5.68 -0.88
CA TRP A 26 0.07 -5.69 -0.45
C TRP A 26 0.72 -7.06 -0.46
N GLY A 27 1.74 -7.25 -1.32
CA GLY A 27 2.59 -8.42 -1.34
C GLY A 27 3.69 -8.37 -0.28
N LEU A 28 3.96 -9.48 0.40
CA LEU A 28 4.94 -9.54 1.51
C LEU A 28 6.24 -10.27 1.15
N LYS A 29 6.34 -10.85 -0.05
CA LYS A 29 7.53 -11.57 -0.50
C LYS A 29 8.67 -10.63 -0.90
N ASP A 30 8.37 -9.39 -1.29
CA ASP A 30 9.38 -8.40 -1.68
C ASP A 30 10.01 -7.72 -0.44
N ILE A 31 11.35 -7.78 -0.34
CA ILE A 31 12.12 -7.19 0.76
C ILE A 31 12.01 -5.66 0.83
N ALA A 32 11.81 -4.99 -0.30
CA ALA A 32 11.58 -3.55 -0.34
C ALA A 32 10.24 -3.19 0.31
N PHE A 33 9.23 -4.07 0.16
CA PHE A 33 7.84 -3.85 0.56
C PHE A 33 7.38 -4.76 1.71
N ARG A 34 8.21 -4.90 2.75
CA ARG A 34 7.82 -5.65 3.97
C ARG A 34 6.77 -4.93 4.82
N ARG A 35 6.23 -5.64 5.81
CA ARG A 35 5.19 -5.15 6.75
C ARG A 35 5.45 -3.77 7.36
N LYS A 36 6.70 -3.41 7.69
CA LYS A 36 7.04 -2.07 8.19
C LYS A 36 6.59 -0.94 7.25
N LYS A 37 6.65 -1.16 5.94
CA LYS A 37 6.19 -0.18 4.94
C LYS A 37 4.67 -0.18 4.89
N LEU A 38 4.03 -1.35 4.88
CA LEU A 38 2.57 -1.47 4.94
C LEU A 38 1.97 -0.68 6.12
N GLU A 39 2.51 -0.83 7.33
CA GLU A 39 2.02 -0.08 8.50
C GLU A 39 2.13 1.45 8.32
N ARG A 40 3.17 1.93 7.61
CA ARG A 40 3.28 3.35 7.27
C ARG A 40 2.18 3.80 6.32
N TRP A 41 1.76 2.94 5.39
CA TRP A 41 0.68 3.22 4.44
C TRP A 41 -0.73 3.10 5.04
N LYS A 42 -0.89 2.28 6.07
CA LYS A 42 -2.15 2.16 6.83
C LYS A 42 -2.45 3.37 7.71
N SER A 43 -1.42 4.10 8.13
CA SER A 43 -1.55 5.17 9.12
C SER A 43 -2.37 6.40 8.69
N PRO A 44 -2.32 6.87 7.43
CA PRO A 44 -3.06 8.08 7.04
C PRO A 44 -4.57 7.89 6.89
N PRO A 45 -5.09 6.97 6.06
CA PRO A 45 -6.52 6.85 5.84
C PRO A 45 -7.26 6.34 7.09
N ARG A 46 -8.38 6.99 7.44
CA ARG A 46 -9.23 6.60 8.56
C ARG A 46 -9.88 5.24 8.36
N ASP A 47 -10.12 4.88 7.10
CA ASP A 47 -10.80 3.67 6.69
C ASP A 47 -9.98 3.00 5.58
N ALA A 48 -9.18 2.01 5.99
CA ALA A 48 -8.26 1.31 5.11
C ALA A 48 -8.60 -0.17 5.09
N ASP A 49 -9.11 -0.66 3.96
CA ASP A 49 -9.20 -2.09 3.71
C ASP A 49 -7.84 -2.59 3.19
N VAL A 50 -7.34 -3.67 3.77
CA VAL A 50 -5.98 -4.15 3.53
C VAL A 50 -6.00 -5.64 3.25
N SER A 51 -5.78 -6.00 1.99
CA SER A 51 -5.59 -7.37 1.56
C SER A 51 -4.11 -7.69 1.42
N GLN A 52 -3.65 -8.70 2.16
CA GLN A 52 -2.23 -9.10 2.21
C GLN A 52 -2.00 -10.41 1.48
N PHE A 53 -0.92 -10.46 0.70
CA PHE A 53 -0.58 -11.58 -0.17
C PHE A 53 0.80 -12.12 0.21
N GLU A 54 0.83 -13.13 1.10
CA GLU A 54 2.10 -13.64 1.65
C GLU A 54 3.01 -14.28 0.60
N GLY A 55 2.42 -14.97 -0.38
CA GLY A 55 3.15 -15.65 -1.46
C GLY A 55 3.59 -14.76 -2.61
N SER A 56 3.23 -13.47 -2.59
CA SER A 56 3.40 -12.57 -3.74
C SER A 56 4.26 -11.36 -3.41
N GLY A 57 4.96 -10.86 -4.42
CA GLY A 57 5.87 -9.73 -4.34
C GLY A 57 5.25 -8.45 -4.88
N ARG A 58 6.00 -7.80 -5.76
CA ARG A 58 5.69 -6.46 -6.27
C ARG A 58 4.58 -6.44 -7.32
N SER A 59 4.44 -7.51 -8.10
CA SER A 59 3.59 -7.53 -9.30
C SER A 59 2.33 -8.33 -9.05
N LEU A 60 1.53 -7.94 -8.04
CA LEU A 60 0.33 -8.69 -7.63
C LEU A 60 -0.63 -9.00 -8.80
N ALA A 61 -0.80 -8.06 -9.73
CA ALA A 61 -1.67 -8.25 -10.89
C ALA A 61 -1.19 -9.36 -11.84
N GLU A 62 0.12 -9.63 -11.88
CA GLU A 62 0.70 -10.71 -12.69
C GLU A 62 0.81 -12.02 -11.87
N GLU A 63 1.16 -11.91 -10.59
CA GLU A 63 1.41 -13.06 -9.72
C GLU A 63 0.12 -13.74 -9.24
N VAL A 64 -0.91 -12.95 -8.92
CA VAL A 64 -2.18 -13.40 -8.34
C VAL A 64 -3.39 -12.64 -8.91
N PRO A 65 -3.57 -12.59 -10.25
CA PRO A 65 -4.59 -11.78 -10.92
C PRO A 65 -6.00 -12.03 -10.39
N GLY A 66 -6.38 -13.30 -10.20
CA GLY A 66 -7.72 -13.66 -9.72
C GLY A 66 -8.04 -13.08 -8.35
N ARG A 67 -7.09 -13.21 -7.41
CA ARG A 67 -7.27 -12.69 -6.04
C ARG A 67 -7.25 -11.16 -5.99
N VAL A 68 -6.53 -10.50 -6.90
CA VAL A 68 -6.58 -9.04 -7.07
C VAL A 68 -7.96 -8.61 -7.55
N VAL A 69 -8.52 -9.28 -8.55
CA VAL A 69 -9.88 -8.98 -9.06
C VAL A 69 -10.94 -9.22 -7.99
N GLU A 70 -10.83 -10.29 -7.21
CA GLU A 70 -11.73 -10.55 -6.08
C GLU A 70 -11.69 -9.42 -5.05
N ALA A 71 -10.49 -9.00 -4.63
CA ALA A 71 -10.33 -7.92 -3.66
C ALA A 71 -10.90 -6.58 -4.16
N LEU A 72 -10.78 -6.30 -5.46
CA LEU A 72 -11.36 -5.10 -6.09
C LEU A 72 -12.89 -5.13 -6.14
N ARG A 73 -13.51 -6.32 -6.17
CA ARG A 73 -14.97 -6.47 -6.23
C ARG A 73 -15.62 -6.47 -4.84
N SER A 74 -14.86 -6.79 -3.80
CA SER A 74 -15.34 -6.88 -2.42
C SER A 74 -15.19 -5.60 -1.61
N SER A 75 -14.46 -4.61 -2.13
CA SER A 75 -14.19 -3.32 -1.47
C SER A 75 -15.25 -2.26 -1.74
#